data_AF-A0A2V6AUK8-F1
#
_entry.id   AF-A0A2V6AUK8-F1
#
_cell.length_a   1.000
_cell.length_b   1.000
_cell.length_c   1.000
_cell.angle_alpha   90.00
_cell.angle_beta   90.00
_cell.angle_gamma   90.00
#
_symmetry.space_group_name_H-M   'P 1'
#
loop_
_entity.id
_entity.type
_entity.pdbx_description
1 polymer ?
#
loop_
_entity_poly.entity_id
_entity_poly.type
_entity_poly.pdbx_seq_one_letter_code
_entity_poly.pdbx_strand_id
1 'polypeptide(L)'
;MHLDTGNTAFTLLCASLVMLMTPGLAFFYGGLVGRKNVLAIMMQSFVSMGWTTVLWWAFGFSLCFSGDQKSGTDFFGIIGNLNWV
;
A
#
# COMPACT_ATOMS: atom_id res chain seq x y z
N MET A 1 -15.15 10.00 20.02
CA MET A 1 -14.05 10.16 19.05
C MET A 1 -14.27 11.47 18.32
N HIS A 2 -13.50 12.52 18.66
CA HIS A 2 -13.59 13.81 17.98
C HIS A 2 -12.57 13.81 16.85
N LEU A 3 -13.04 13.85 15.60
CA LEU A 3 -12.15 13.91 14.43
C LEU A 3 -11.80 15.36 14.15
N ASP A 4 -10.54 15.71 14.33
CA ASP A 4 -10.04 17.02 13.90
C ASP A 4 -10.08 17.08 12.36
N THR A 5 -10.82 18.06 11.84
CA THR A 5 -11.03 18.20 10.39
C THR A 5 -9.73 18.55 9.68
N GLY A 6 -8.85 19.33 10.31
CA GLY A 6 -7.55 19.71 9.75
C GLY A 6 -6.61 18.53 9.62
N ASN A 7 -6.47 17.73 10.68
CA ASN A 7 -5.62 16.53 10.68
C ASN A 7 -6.14 15.46 9.71
N THR A 8 -7.46 15.28 9.63
CA THR A 8 -8.09 14.34 8.70
C THR A 8 -7.85 14.77 7.25
N ALA A 9 -8.06 16.06 6.93
CA ALA A 9 -7.82 16.59 5.59
C ALA A 9 -6.35 16.46 5.17
N PHE A 10 -5.42 16.74 6.10
CA PHE A 10 -3.99 16.57 5.85
C PHE A 10 -3.62 15.10 5.61
N THR A 11 -4.17 14.18 6.40
CA THR A 11 -3.92 12.73 6.22
C THR A 11 -4.43 12.23 4.87
N LEU A 12 -5.61 12.69 4.43
CA LEU A 12 -6.15 12.36 3.11
C LEU A 12 -5.29 12.93 1.97
N LEU A 13 -4.79 14.16 2.12
CA LEU A 13 -3.84 14.75 1.18
C LEU A 13 -2.57 13.90 1.09
N CYS A 14 -1.95 13.56 2.21
CA CYS A 14 -0.77 12.70 2.24
C CYS A 14 -1.02 11.34 1.57
N ALA A 15 -2.16 10.69 1.85
CA ALA A 15 -2.52 9.41 1.24
C ALA A 15 -2.65 9.51 -0.29
N SER A 16 -3.26 10.59 -0.81
CA SER A 16 -3.37 10.82 -2.25
C SER A 16 -2.02 11.07 -2.95
N LEU A 17 -1.10 11.79 -2.29
CA LEU A 17 0.25 12.03 -2.81
C LEU A 17 1.05 10.72 -2.89
N VAL A 18 0.92 9.83 -1.90
CA VAL A 18 1.58 8.51 -1.90
C VAL A 18 1.02 7.63 -3.02
N MET A 19 -0.30 7.64 -3.24
CA MET A 19 -0.92 6.89 -4.35
C MET A 19 -0.34 7.31 -5.72
N LEU A 20 -0.01 8.60 -5.88
CA LEU A 20 0.56 9.14 -7.12
C LEU A 20 2.01 8.69 -7.38
N MET A 21 2.73 8.20 -6.37
CA MET A 21 4.12 7.70 -6.55
C MET A 21 4.18 6.44 -7.41
N THR A 22 3.24 5.49 -7.25
CA THR A 22 3.23 4.22 -7.99
C THR A 22 3.13 4.40 -9.53
N PRO A 23 2.25 5.27 -10.08
CA PRO A 23 2.30 5.60 -11.51
C PRO A 23 3.48 6.51 -11.86
N GLY A 24 3.96 7.35 -10.94
CA GLY A 24 5.18 8.14 -11.12
C GLY A 24 6.42 7.27 -11.40
N LEU A 25 6.55 6.15 -10.68
CA LEU A 25 7.59 5.14 -10.93
C LEU A 25 7.40 4.44 -12.29
N ALA A 26 6.15 4.19 -12.72
CA ALA A 26 5.88 3.61 -14.03
C ALA A 26 6.45 4.49 -15.16
N PHE A 27 6.23 5.80 -15.08
CA PHE A 27 6.78 6.75 -16.05
C PHE A 27 8.31 6.88 -15.94
N PHE A 28 8.85 6.89 -14.73
CA PHE A 28 10.29 6.98 -14.50
C PHE A 28 11.04 5.75 -15.03
N TYR A 29 10.62 4.54 -14.66
CA TYR A 29 11.23 3.30 -15.13
C TYR A 29 10.89 2.99 -16.59
N GLY A 30 9.69 3.36 -17.03
CA GLY A 30 9.29 3.27 -18.44
C GLY A 30 10.14 4.17 -19.33
N GLY A 31 10.53 5.37 -18.87
CA GLY A 31 11.38 6.29 -19.62
C GLY A 31 12.85 5.87 -19.73
N LEU A 32 13.34 5.07 -18.77
CA LEU A 32 14.72 4.55 -18.76
C LEU A 32 14.89 3.28 -19.61
N VAL A 33 13.81 2.61 -19.99
CA VAL A 33 13.85 1.37 -20.77
C VAL A 33 13.72 1.64 -22.27
N GLY A 34 14.30 0.76 -23.10
CA GLY A 34 14.20 0.88 -24.56
C GLY A 34 12.75 0.81 -25.05
N ARG A 35 12.40 1.59 -26.09
CA ARG A 35 11.02 1.76 -26.65
C ARG A 35 10.20 0.47 -26.75
N LYS A 36 10.84 -0.66 -27.07
CA LYS A 36 10.17 -1.97 -27.18
C LYS A 36 9.53 -2.48 -25.88
N ASN A 37 10.04 -2.07 -24.72
CA ASN A 37 9.62 -2.59 -23.41
C ASN A 37 8.86 -1.56 -22.55
N VAL A 38 8.71 -0.32 -23.02
CA VAL A 38 8.06 0.78 -22.27
C VAL A 38 6.61 0.43 -21.95
N LEU A 39 5.87 -0.07 -22.94
CA LEU A 39 4.48 -0.51 -22.78
C LEU A 39 4.34 -1.62 -21.73
N ALA A 40 5.30 -2.56 -21.69
CA ALA A 40 5.29 -3.65 -20.72
C ALA A 40 5.52 -3.16 -19.29
N ILE A 41 6.48 -2.25 -19.07
CA ILE A 41 6.73 -1.67 -17.74
C ILE A 41 5.52 -0.86 -17.26
N MET A 42 4.93 -0.05 -18.13
CA MET A 42 3.73 0.71 -17.80
C MET A 42 2.58 -0.20 -17.37
N MET A 43 2.28 -1.26 -18.15
CA MET A 43 1.22 -2.21 -17.81
C MET A 43 1.51 -2.97 -16.51
N GLN A 44 2.76 -3.39 -16.27
CA GLN A 44 3.15 -4.07 -15.03
C GLN A 44 2.94 -3.18 -13.79
N SER A 45 3.22 -1.88 -13.87
CA SER A 45 3.01 -0.94 -12.77
C SER A 45 1.53 -0.70 -12.46
N PHE A 46 0.65 -0.68 -13.46
CA PHE A 46 -0.79 -0.58 -13.22
C PHE A 46 -1.38 -1.87 -12.62
N VAL A 47 -0.94 -3.03 -13.12
CA VAL A 47 -1.36 -4.33 -12.59
C VAL A 47 -0.86 -4.53 -11.15
N SER A 48 0.38 -4.12 -10.86
CA SER A 48 0.92 -4.23 -9.49
C SER A 48 0.16 -3.36 -8.51
N MET A 49 -0.30 -2.16 -8.91
CA MET A 49 -1.15 -1.30 -8.09
C MET A 49 -2.46 -2.02 -7.71
N GLY A 50 -3.17 -2.59 -8.69
CA GLY A 50 -4.42 -3.31 -8.45
C GLY A 50 -4.23 -4.55 -7.57
N TRP A 51 -3.20 -5.34 -7.84
CA TRP A 51 -2.89 -6.54 -7.04
C TRP A 51 -2.54 -6.19 -5.60
N THR A 52 -1.75 -5.13 -5.39
CA THR A 52 -1.37 -4.67 -4.04
C THR A 52 -2.59 -4.23 -3.25
N THR A 53 -3.56 -3.54 -3.87
CA THR A 53 -4.82 -3.16 -3.18
C THR A 53 -5.63 -4.38 -2.74
N VAL A 54 -5.73 -5.41 -3.60
CA VAL A 54 -6.45 -6.65 -3.27
C VAL A 54 -5.76 -7.39 -2.12
N LEU A 55 -4.43 -7.57 -2.19
CA LEU A 55 -3.66 -8.21 -1.12
C LEU A 55 -3.75 -7.45 0.21
N TRP A 56 -3.70 -6.11 0.14
CA TRP A 56 -3.81 -5.24 1.30
C TRP A 56 -5.14 -5.41 2.01
N TRP A 57 -6.24 -5.43 1.25
CA TRP A 57 -7.58 -5.67 1.79
C TRP A 57 -7.82 -7.12 2.22
N ALA A 58 -7.14 -8.10 1.62
CA ALA A 58 -7.41 -9.53 1.86
C ALA A 58 -6.60 -10.16 3.00
N PHE A 59 -5.45 -9.60 3.40
CA PHE A 59 -4.67 -9.98 4.60
C PHE A 59 -3.60 -8.97 5.00
N GLY A 60 -3.13 -8.10 4.10
CA GLY A 60 -2.03 -7.18 4.39
C GLY A 60 -2.31 -6.24 5.57
N PHE A 61 -3.52 -5.69 5.66
CA PHE A 61 -3.87 -4.82 6.80
C PHE A 61 -3.84 -5.57 8.13
N SER A 62 -4.46 -6.75 8.18
CA SER A 62 -4.52 -7.58 9.39
C SER A 62 -3.11 -8.02 9.82
N LEU A 63 -2.27 -8.48 8.90
CA LEU A 63 -0.89 -8.88 9.23
C LEU A 63 0.01 -7.74 9.74
N CYS A 64 -0.29 -6.48 9.39
CA CYS A 64 0.50 -5.32 9.82
C CYS A 64 -0.05 -4.63 11.08
N PHE A 65 -1.37 -4.64 11.28
CA PHE A 65 -2.04 -3.84 12.31
C PHE A 65 -2.90 -4.66 13.28
N SER A 66 -3.17 -5.93 13.00
CA SER A 66 -3.87 -6.85 13.91
C SER A 66 -2.87 -7.64 14.72
N GLY A 67 -3.11 -7.77 16.03
CA GLY A 67 -2.21 -8.47 16.92
C GLY A 67 -1.62 -7.58 18.01
N ASP A 68 -1.34 -8.17 19.16
CA ASP A 68 -0.65 -7.51 20.25
C ASP A 68 0.47 -8.39 20.83
N GLN A 69 1.68 -7.84 20.88
CA GLN A 69 2.86 -8.51 21.43
C GLN A 69 2.64 -8.97 22.89
N LYS A 70 1.78 -8.29 23.66
CA LYS A 70 1.49 -8.67 25.05
C LYS A 70 0.46 -9.79 25.16
N SER A 71 -0.38 -10.00 24.14
CA SER A 71 -1.35 -11.11 24.10
C SER A 71 -0.78 -12.41 23.52
N GLY A 72 0.42 -12.39 22.92
CA GLY A 72 1.06 -13.59 22.36
C GLY A 72 0.36 -14.15 21.12
N THR A 73 -0.51 -13.35 20.50
CA THR A 73 -1.30 -13.69 19.30
C THR A 73 -0.50 -13.53 17.99
N ASP A 74 0.72 -13.00 18.11
CA ASP A 74 1.53 -12.48 17.01
C ASP A 74 2.82 -13.29 16.91
N PHE A 75 3.40 -13.33 15.71
CA PHE A 75 4.70 -13.94 15.52
C PHE A 75 5.80 -12.98 16.00
N PHE A 76 6.09 -13.00 17.30
CA PHE A 76 7.16 -12.23 17.95
C PHE A 76 7.04 -10.70 17.77
N GLY A 77 5.84 -10.19 17.51
CA GLY A 77 5.57 -8.76 17.26
C GLY A 77 6.01 -8.26 15.87
N ILE A 78 6.39 -9.17 14.96
CA ILE A 78 6.81 -8.84 13.58
C ILE A 78 5.68 -9.09 12.59
N ILE A 79 4.90 -10.16 12.80
CA ILE A 79 3.75 -10.52 11.96
C ILE A 79 2.51 -10.60 12.85
N GLY A 80 1.52 -9.81 12.49
CA GLY A 80 0.20 -9.80 13.11
C GLY A 80 -0.61 -11.07 12.87
N ASN A 81 -1.80 -11.13 13.46
CA ASN A 81 -2.71 -12.25 13.23
C ASN A 81 -3.50 -12.09 11.91
N LEU A 82 -4.30 -13.11 11.55
CA LEU A 82 -5.27 -13.08 10.44
C LEU A 82 -6.69 -12.72 10.92
N ASN A 83 -6.83 -12.29 12.19
CA ASN A 83 -8.09 -11.82 12.70
C ASN A 83 -8.38 -10.41 12.16
N TRP A 84 -9.53 -10.26 11.51
CA TRP A 84 -9.95 -9.01 10.87
C TRP A 84 -10.46 -7.96 11.85
N VAL A 85 -10.45 -8.28 13.15
CA VAL A 85 -10.87 -7.46 14.30
C VAL A 85 -10.01 -7.80 15.50
#